data_AF-A0A2D5PP18-F1
#
_entry.id   AF-A0A2D5PP18-F1
#
_cell.length_a   1.000
_cell.length_b   1.000
_cell.length_c   1.000
_cell.angle_alpha   90.00
_cell.angle_beta   90.00
_cell.angle_gamma   90.00
#
_symmetry.space_group_name_H-M   'P 1'
#
loop_
_entity.id
_entity.type
_entity.pdbx_description
1 polymer ?
#
loop_
_entity_poly.entity_id
_entity_poly.type
_entity_poly.pdbx_seq_one_letter_code
_entity_poly.pdbx_strand_id
1 'polypeptide(L)' 'MSDQHLLSLTILSLLGLFIWGKFRYDALAAGALVVLIILGVIPANQAFDGFAHPAVITVALVLIISQGLKN' A
#
# COMPACT_ATOMS: atom_id res chain seq x y z
N MET A 1 7.46 -24.03 3.84
CA MET A 1 6.78 -24.25 2.54
C MET A 1 5.39 -23.63 2.54
N SER A 2 4.53 -23.88 3.55
CA SER A 2 3.20 -23.25 3.65
C SER A 2 3.21 -21.72 3.78
N ASP A 3 4.16 -21.14 4.51
CA ASP A 3 4.21 -19.67 4.74
C ASP A 3 4.42 -18.89 3.44
N GLN A 4 5.22 -19.46 2.53
CA GLN A 4 5.55 -18.85 1.24
C GLN A 4 4.35 -18.88 0.29
N HIS A 5 3.52 -19.93 0.34
CA HIS A 5 2.27 -20.00 -0.39
C HIS A 5 1.23 -19.01 0.15
N LEU A 6 1.14 -18.84 1.47
CA LEU A 6 0.24 -17.89 2.10
C LEU A 6 0.60 -16.43 1.74
N LEU A 7 1.89 -16.10 1.76
CA LEU A 7 2.39 -14.79 1.34
C LEU A 7 2.10 -14.51 -0.14
N SER A 8 2.40 -15.48 -1.01
CA SER A 8 2.20 -15.35 -2.46
C SER A 8 0.72 -15.18 -2.81
N LEU A 9 -0.18 -15.93 -2.17
CA LEU A 9 -1.62 -15.83 -2.38
C LEU A 9 -2.15 -14.43 -1.96
N THR A 10 -1.64 -13.91 -0.85
CA THR A 10 -2.00 -12.58 -0.33
C THR A 10 -1.57 -11.47 -1.29
N ILE A 11 -0.33 -11.53 -1.79
CA ILE A 11 0.19 -10.56 -2.77
C ILE A 11 -0.60 -10.62 -4.09
N LEU A 12 -0.87 -11.83 -4.61
CA LEU A 12 -1.65 -12.01 -5.84
C LEU A 12 -3.08 -11.49 -5.70
N SER A 13 -3.72 -11.72 -4.55
CA SER A 13 -5.06 -11.20 -4.27
C SER A 13 -5.08 -9.67 -4.20
N LEU A 14 -4.09 -9.05 -3.54
CA LEU A 14 -3.92 -7.61 -3.48
C LEU A 14 -3.67 -7.00 -4.86
N LEU A 15 -2.81 -7.62 -5.68
CA LEU A 15 -2.58 -7.20 -7.06
C LEU A 15 -3.85 -7.28 -7.91
N GLY A 16 -4.62 -8.36 -7.80
CA GLY A 16 -5.90 -8.50 -8.48
C GLY A 16 -6.92 -7.42 -8.08
N LEU A 17 -6.99 -7.09 -6.79
CA LEU A 17 -7.82 -6.00 -6.28
C LEU A 17 -7.38 -4.63 -6.82
N PHE A 18 -6.07 -4.38 -6.91
CA PHE A 18 -5.53 -3.14 -7.48
C PHE A 18 -5.85 -2.98 -8.97
N ILE A 19 -5.84 -4.07 -9.74
CA ILE A 19 -6.17 -4.04 -11.17
C ILE A 19 -7.67 -3.80 -11.40
N TRP A 20 -8.55 -4.27 -10.51
CA TRP A 20 -10.00 -4.17 -10.67
C TRP A 20 -10.52 -2.72 -10.74
N GLY A 21 -9.80 -1.73 -10.19
CA GLY A 21 -9.97 -0.30 -10.46
C GLY A 21 -11.34 0.34 -10.16
N LYS A 22 -12.31 -0.42 -9.63
CA LYS A 22 -13.69 0.05 -9.38
C LYS A 22 -13.79 0.98 -8.17
N PHE A 23 -12.87 0.84 -7.21
CA PHE A 23 -12.79 1.70 -6.03
C PHE A 23 -11.65 2.70 -6.22
N ARG A 24 -11.79 3.90 -5.62
CA ARG A 24 -10.69 4.86 -5.55
C ARG A 24 -9.47 4.15 -4.97
N TYR A 25 -8.35 4.18 -5.69
CA TYR A 25 -7.12 3.48 -5.34
C TYR A 25 -6.67 3.78 -3.89
N ASP A 26 -6.77 5.04 -3.47
CA ASP A 26 -6.40 5.47 -2.11
C ASP A 26 -7.30 4.83 -1.04
N ALA A 27 -8.61 4.77 -1.29
CA ALA A 27 -9.58 4.18 -0.36
C ALA A 27 -9.40 2.65 -0.27
N LEU A 28 -9.06 2.01 -1.40
CA LEU A 28 -8.76 0.60 -1.45
C LEU A 28 -7.47 0.27 -0.68
N ALA A 29 -6.42 1.07 -0.84
CA ALA A 29 -5.16 0.92 -0.12
C ALA A 29 -5.33 1.13 1.39
N ALA A 30 -6.05 2.18 1.81
CA ALA A 30 -6.39 2.42 3.21
C ALA A 30 -7.23 1.27 3.81
N GLY A 31 -8.23 0.79 3.07
CA GLY A 31 -9.04 -0.36 3.49
C GLY A 31 -8.22 -1.64 3.65
N ALA A 32 -7.32 -1.94 2.71
CA ALA A 32 -6.43 -3.10 2.79
C ALA A 32 -5.50 -3.03 4.01
N LEU A 33 -4.93 -1.85 4.30
CA LEU A 33 -4.11 -1.65 5.50
C LEU A 33 -4.91 -1.91 6.78
N VAL A 34 -6.13 -1.38 6.88
CA VAL A 34 -7.03 -1.62 8.04
C VAL A 34 -7.35 -3.10 8.19
N VAL A 35 -7.67 -3.79 7.10
CA VAL A 35 -7.95 -5.24 7.12
C VAL A 35 -6.72 -6.02 7.62
N LEU A 36 -5.52 -5.71 7.13
CA LEU A 36 -4.28 -6.39 7.56
C LEU A 36 -3.95 -6.17 9.05
N ILE A 37 -4.28 -5.00 9.59
CA ILE A 37 -4.15 -4.71 11.03
C ILE A 37 -5.16 -5.54 11.83
N ILE A 38 -6.43 -5.59 11.40
CA ILE A 38 -7.49 -6.35 12.08
C ILE A 38 -7.18 -7.86 12.06
N LEU A 39 -6.63 -8.38 10.96
CA LEU A 39 -6.22 -9.77 10.84
C LEU A 39 -4.95 -10.10 11.65
N GLY A 40 -4.29 -9.11 12.26
CA GLY A 40 -3.07 -9.31 13.05
C GLY A 40 -1.83 -9.63 12.22
N VAL A 41 -1.91 -9.46 10.89
CA VAL A 41 -0.78 -9.68 9.97
C VAL A 41 0.25 -8.57 10.13
N ILE A 42 -0.21 -7.35 10.41
CA ILE A 42 0.64 -6.18 10.67
C ILE A 42 0.29 -5.62 12.05
N PRO A 43 1.27 -5.47 12.97
CA PRO A 43 1.01 -4.86 14.26
C PRO A 43 0.68 -3.37 14.08
N ALA A 44 -0.39 -2.91 14.74
CA ALA A 44 -0.95 -1.56 14.53
C ALA A 44 0.06 -0.42 14.75
N ASN A 45 1.08 -0.64 15.59
CA ASN A 45 2.14 0.33 15.85
C ASN A 45 3.13 0.52 14.68
N GLN A 46 3.25 -0.47 13.78
CA GLN A 46 4.15 -0.45 12.61
C GLN A 46 3.39 -0.27 11.30
N ALA A 47 2.06 -0.16 11.33
CA ALA A 47 1.24 -0.06 10.13
C ALA A 47 1.62 1.12 9.21
N PHE A 48 2.12 2.21 9.81
CA PHE A 48 2.51 3.42 9.07
C PHE A 48 4.02 3.52 8.79
N ASP A 49 4.83 2.55 9.23
CA ASP A 49 6.29 2.57 9.00
C ASP A 49 6.64 2.61 7.51
N GLY A 50 5.77 2.03 6.67
CA GLY A 50 5.89 2.11 5.21
C GLY A 50 5.84 3.54 4.65
N PHE A 51 5.15 4.48 5.31
CA PHE A 51 5.10 5.88 4.89
C PHE A 51 6.41 6.63 5.18
N ALA A 52 7.17 6.19 6.20
CA ALA A 52 8.48 6.74 6.51
C ALA A 52 9.59 6.17 5.60
N HIS A 53 9.26 5.26 4.68
CA HIS A 53 10.24 4.66 3.79
C HIS A 53 10.78 5.71 2.80
N PRO A 54 12.12 5.84 2.63
CA PRO A 54 12.72 6.85 1.75
C PRO A 54 12.16 6.84 0.33
N ALA A 55 11.77 5.68 -0.19
CA ALA A 55 11.15 5.55 -1.51
C ALA A 55 9.78 6.24 -1.64
N VAL A 56 8.96 6.23 -0.58
CA VAL A 56 7.65 6.90 -0.60
C VAL A 56 7.83 8.42 -0.55
N ILE A 57 8.77 8.88 0.28
CA ILE A 57 9.09 10.29 0.45
C ILE A 57 9.63 10.89 -0.85
N THR A 58 10.52 10.18 -1.57
CA THR A 58 11.05 10.66 -2.86
C THR A 58 9.98 10.81 -3.92
N VAL A 59 9.03 9.87 -4.03
CA VAL A 59 7.90 9.99 -4.97
C VAL A 59 7.03 11.20 -4.62
N ALA A 60 6.72 11.41 -3.33
CA ALA A 60 5.95 12.58 -2.91
C ALA A 60 6.64 13.90 -3.29
N LEU A 61 7.95 14.01 -3.05
CA LEU A 61 8.74 15.18 -3.44
C LEU A 61 8.77 15.39 -4.96
N VAL A 62 8.95 14.33 -5.74
CA VAL A 62 8.94 14.40 -7.21
C VAL A 62 7.58 14.87 -7.73
N LEU A 63 6.48 14.41 -7.14
CA LEU A 63 5.13 14.88 -7.50
C LEU A 63 4.92 16.37 -7.19
N ILE A 64 5.40 16.85 -6.03
CA ILE A 64 5.35 18.27 -5.65
C ILE A 64 6.14 19.12 -6.66
N ILE A 65 7.38 18.71 -6.98
CA ILE A 65 8.23 19.41 -7.95
C ILE A 65 7.57 19.43 -9.34
N SER A 66 7.00 18.29 -9.78
CA SER A 66 6.29 18.20 -11.06
C SER A 66 5.10 19.16 -11.14
N GLN A 67 4.35 19.30 -10.05
CA GLN A 67 3.21 20.22 -9.99
C GLN A 67 3.67 21.69 -9.94
N GLY A 68 4.77 21.99 -9.25
CA GLY A 68 5.35 23.34 -9.20
C GLY A 68 5.92 23.82 -10.54
N LEU A 69 6.44 22.91 -11.36
CA LEU A 69 6.93 23.19 -12.72
C LEU A 69 5.82 23.29 -13.79
N LYS A 70 4.63 22.75 -13.51
CA LYS A 70 3.47 22.81 -14.40
C LYS A 70 2.70 24.14 -14.32
N ASN A 71 3.08 25.04 -13.42
CA ASN A 71 2.44 26.33 -13.16
C ASN A 71 3.30 27.48 -13.70
#